data_AF-A0A2H3JR70-F1
#
_entry.id   AF-A0A2H3JR70-F1
#
_cell.length_a   1.000
_cell.length_b   1.000
_cell.length_c   1.000
_cell.angle_alpha   90.00
_cell.angle_beta   90.00
_cell.angle_gamma   90.00
#
_symmetry.space_group_name_H-M   'P 1'
#
loop_
_entity.id
_entity.type
_entity.pdbx_description
1 polymer ?
#
loop_
_entity_poly.entity_id
_entity_poly.type
_entity_poly.pdbx_seq_one_letter_code
_entity_poly.pdbx_strand_id
1 'polypeptide(L)'
;ASRLAGVGARKDEGDKVPLEIDPLLRLSEAKLTSLSQQLAYRGIREIKMGSYTQRTRTADNVIRAINNIEVFFSETPTEPQIWRSLRHHDIRREVRYFLWMALHDGYMVGTNWLHPGYSQEMQDRSECRHCGVTETMDHILANYAAPGQELVWNLARNLWVKRNELWPRPSLGAVLSCARAP
;
A
#
# COMPACT_ATOMS: atom_id res chain seq x y z
N ALA A 1 -8.99 -51.38 -5.62
CA ALA A 1 -9.77 -50.12 -5.50
C ALA A 1 -11.21 -50.27 -6.01
N SER A 2 -11.45 -50.72 -7.25
CA SER A 2 -12.79 -50.71 -7.87
C SER A 2 -13.88 -51.53 -7.17
N ARG A 3 -13.52 -52.65 -6.52
CA ARG A 3 -14.49 -53.50 -5.81
C ARG A 3 -15.07 -52.84 -4.55
N LEU A 4 -14.27 -52.06 -3.82
CA LEU A 4 -14.71 -51.35 -2.60
C LEU A 4 -15.51 -50.09 -2.93
N ALA A 5 -15.11 -49.37 -3.99
CA ALA A 5 -15.86 -48.22 -4.50
C ALA A 5 -17.28 -48.60 -4.96
N GLY A 6 -17.44 -49.74 -5.64
CA GLY A 6 -18.74 -50.23 -6.10
C GLY A 6 -19.67 -50.75 -4.98
N VAL A 7 -19.13 -51.00 -3.78
CA VAL A 7 -19.93 -51.33 -2.58
C VAL A 7 -20.38 -50.05 -1.88
N GLY A 8 -19.52 -49.03 -1.82
CA GLY A 8 -19.87 -47.72 -1.26
C GLY A 8 -20.97 -47.00 -2.05
N ALA A 9 -20.94 -47.08 -3.38
CA ALA A 9 -21.93 -46.43 -4.25
C ALA A 9 -23.36 -47.02 -4.15
N ARG A 10 -23.51 -48.21 -3.55
CA ARG A 10 -24.80 -48.91 -3.39
C ARG A 10 -25.38 -48.82 -1.99
N LYS A 11 -24.79 -48.02 -1.10
CA LYS A 11 -25.34 -47.77 0.24
C LYS A 11 -26.33 -46.62 0.18
N ASP A 12 -27.51 -46.82 0.79
CA ASP A 12 -28.57 -45.80 0.84
C ASP A 12 -28.20 -44.62 1.76
N GLU A 13 -27.37 -44.87 2.78
CA GLU A 13 -26.78 -43.85 3.64
C GLU A 13 -25.25 -43.91 3.59
N GLY A 14 -24.62 -42.74 3.54
CA GLY A 14 -23.16 -42.63 3.55
C GLY A 14 -22.56 -43.11 4.87
N ASP A 15 -21.44 -43.82 4.79
CA ASP A 15 -20.72 -44.23 5.99
C ASP A 15 -20.31 -43.00 6.80
N LYS A 16 -20.59 -43.02 8.11
CA LYS A 16 -20.11 -41.99 9.04
C LYS A 16 -18.62 -42.18 9.23
N VAL A 17 -17.84 -41.50 8.41
CA VAL A 17 -16.37 -41.46 8.55
C VAL A 17 -16.05 -40.51 9.71
N PRO A 18 -15.34 -40.97 10.75
CA PRO A 18 -14.82 -40.06 11.77
C PRO A 18 -13.84 -39.09 11.10
N LEU A 19 -14.22 -37.81 11.07
CA LEU A 19 -13.40 -36.73 10.50
C LEU A 19 -12.34 -36.21 11.49
N GLU A 20 -12.34 -36.72 12.72
CA GLU A 20 -11.33 -36.38 13.71
C GLU A 20 -9.99 -36.97 13.31
N ILE A 21 -9.02 -36.09 13.07
CA ILE A 21 -7.64 -36.47 12.79
C ILE A 21 -7.07 -37.13 14.03
N ASP A 22 -6.66 -38.39 13.90
CA ASP A 22 -5.96 -39.16 14.92
C ASP A 22 -4.85 -38.30 15.55
N PRO A 23 -4.83 -38.14 16.89
CA PRO A 23 -3.79 -37.39 17.58
C PRO A 23 -2.36 -37.77 17.17
N LEU A 24 -2.10 -39.04 16.80
CA LEU A 24 -0.80 -39.50 16.31
C LEU A 24 -0.44 -38.99 14.91
N LEU A 25 -1.44 -38.61 14.11
CA LEU A 25 -1.28 -38.02 12.78
C LEU A 25 -1.25 -36.49 12.81
N ARG A 26 -1.44 -35.87 13.98
CA ARG A 26 -1.27 -34.42 14.18
C ARG A 26 0.20 -34.09 14.28
N LEU A 27 0.85 -33.97 13.11
CA LEU A 27 2.19 -33.41 13.04
C LEU A 27 2.11 -31.93 13.43
N SER A 28 2.71 -31.58 14.57
CA SER A 28 2.74 -30.23 15.13
C SER A 28 3.75 -29.32 14.43
N GLU A 29 4.55 -29.84 13.50
CA GLU A 29 5.71 -29.15 12.93
C GLU A 29 5.82 -29.31 11.42
N ALA A 30 6.45 -28.32 10.78
CA ALA A 30 6.78 -28.39 9.36
C ALA A 30 8.00 -29.30 9.17
N LYS A 31 7.85 -30.37 8.40
CA LYS A 31 8.97 -31.22 7.98
C LYS A 31 9.94 -30.39 7.13
N LEU A 32 11.08 -30.02 7.72
CA LEU A 32 12.10 -29.15 7.11
C LEU A 32 12.58 -29.64 5.75
N THR A 33 12.67 -30.97 5.55
CA THR A 33 13.12 -31.56 4.28
C THR A 33 12.12 -31.38 3.11
N SER A 34 10.87 -31.03 3.40
CA SER A 34 9.84 -30.69 2.40
C SER A 34 9.49 -29.20 2.36
N LEU A 35 10.12 -28.38 3.22
CA LEU A 35 9.83 -26.96 3.33
C LEU A 35 10.64 -26.18 2.29
N SER A 36 9.95 -25.55 1.33
CA SER A 36 10.59 -24.59 0.43
C SER A 36 10.76 -23.23 1.10
N GLN A 37 11.76 -22.45 0.69
CA GLN A 37 11.94 -21.08 1.15
C GLN A 37 10.67 -20.22 0.93
N GLN A 38 9.98 -20.42 -0.20
CA GLN A 38 8.74 -19.73 -0.51
C GLN A 38 7.63 -20.06 0.50
N LEU A 39 7.48 -21.33 0.87
CA LEU A 39 6.48 -21.79 1.84
C LEU A 39 6.83 -21.29 3.25
N ALA A 40 8.11 -21.38 3.64
CA ALA A 40 8.59 -20.84 4.91
C ALA A 40 8.33 -19.33 5.02
N TYR A 41 8.69 -18.57 3.99
CA TYR A 41 8.48 -17.13 3.97
C TYR A 41 7.00 -16.75 4.03
N ARG A 42 6.13 -17.50 3.33
CA ARG A 42 4.68 -17.30 3.38
C ARG A 42 4.14 -17.49 4.81
N GLY A 43 4.49 -18.60 5.46
CA GLY A 43 4.04 -18.88 6.83
C GLY A 43 4.53 -17.84 7.84
N ILE A 44 5.81 -17.45 7.78
CA ILE A 44 6.37 -16.38 8.63
C ILE A 44 5.63 -15.06 8.38
N ARG A 45 5.34 -14.73 7.12
CA ARG A 45 4.62 -13.51 6.76
C ARG A 45 3.20 -13.54 7.32
N GLU A 46 2.47 -14.63 7.19
CA GLU A 46 1.11 -14.78 7.72
C GLU A 46 1.08 -14.60 9.25
N ILE A 47 2.03 -15.24 9.96
CA ILE A 47 2.18 -15.08 11.42
C ILE A 47 2.42 -13.61 11.78
N LYS A 48 3.38 -12.95 11.11
CA LYS A 48 3.69 -11.54 11.35
C LYS A 48 2.53 -10.60 11.00
N MET A 49 1.75 -10.94 9.97
CA MET A 49 0.57 -10.16 9.60
C MET A 49 -0.57 -10.33 10.61
N GLY A 50 -0.64 -11.45 11.33
CA GLY A 50 -1.62 -11.66 12.40
C GLY A 50 -1.49 -10.68 13.58
N SER A 51 -0.27 -10.19 13.85
CA SER A 51 0.00 -9.17 14.87
C SER A 51 0.24 -7.78 14.30
N TYR A 52 0.14 -7.61 12.99
CA TYR A 52 0.41 -6.33 12.33
C TYR A 52 -0.77 -5.37 12.52
N THR A 53 -0.48 -4.21 13.10
CA THR A 53 -1.40 -3.08 13.12
C THR A 53 -1.10 -2.15 11.95
N GLN A 54 -2.14 -1.76 11.21
CA GLN A 54 -2.00 -0.82 10.12
C GLN A 54 -1.52 0.53 10.65
N ARG A 55 -0.49 1.09 10.02
CA ARG A 55 0.02 2.41 10.39
C ARG A 55 -1.00 3.48 10.02
N THR A 56 -1.44 4.27 10.99
CA THR A 56 -2.44 5.35 10.80
C THR A 56 -2.08 6.26 9.64
N ARG A 57 -0.83 6.75 9.59
CA ARG A 57 -0.38 7.67 8.53
C ARG A 57 -0.42 7.05 7.13
N THR A 58 -0.16 5.75 7.02
CA THR A 58 -0.31 5.02 5.75
C THR A 58 -1.78 4.92 5.37
N ALA A 59 -2.66 4.59 6.32
CA ALA A 59 -4.11 4.54 6.08
C ALA A 59 -4.65 5.91 5.64
N ASP A 60 -4.26 6.99 6.31
CA ASP A 60 -4.65 8.36 5.97
C ASP A 60 -4.22 8.73 4.54
N ASN A 61 -3.00 8.39 4.14
CA ASN A 61 -2.50 8.66 2.79
C ASN A 61 -3.23 7.84 1.73
N VAL A 62 -3.58 6.59 2.01
CA VAL A 62 -4.43 5.77 1.12
C VAL A 62 -5.81 6.41 0.98
N ILE A 63 -6.43 6.84 2.08
CA ILE A 63 -7.73 7.53 2.07
C ILE A 63 -7.64 8.82 1.24
N ARG A 64 -6.58 9.62 1.42
CA ARG A 64 -6.34 10.83 0.60
C ARG A 64 -6.29 10.51 -0.90
N ALA A 65 -5.63 9.42 -1.28
CA ALA A 65 -5.55 8.99 -2.67
C ALA A 65 -6.93 8.56 -3.21
N ILE A 66 -7.69 7.78 -2.43
CA ILE A 66 -9.05 7.33 -2.79
C ILE A 66 -9.98 8.53 -2.95
N ASN A 67 -10.03 9.42 -1.94
CA ASN A 67 -10.87 10.61 -1.97
C ASN A 67 -10.54 11.53 -3.15
N ASN A 68 -9.26 11.66 -3.52
CA ASN A 68 -8.87 12.43 -4.69
C ASN A 68 -9.46 11.82 -5.97
N ILE A 69 -9.41 10.50 -6.12
CA ILE A 69 -9.97 9.83 -7.30
C ILE A 69 -11.50 10.00 -7.34
N GLU A 70 -12.16 9.86 -6.19
CA GLU A 70 -13.61 10.03 -6.08
C GLU A 70 -14.05 11.45 -6.45
N VAL A 71 -13.35 12.48 -5.94
CA VAL A 71 -13.67 13.89 -6.21
C VAL A 71 -13.49 14.25 -7.69
N PHE A 72 -12.42 13.77 -8.33
CA PHE A 72 -12.08 14.21 -9.70
C PHE A 72 -12.60 13.28 -10.80
N PHE A 73 -12.87 12.01 -10.50
CA PHE A 73 -13.26 11.01 -11.50
C PHE A 73 -14.53 10.25 -11.15
N SER A 74 -15.14 10.52 -9.99
CA SER A 74 -16.35 9.81 -9.53
C SER A 74 -16.18 8.28 -9.46
N GLU A 75 -14.95 7.83 -9.21
CA GLU A 75 -14.60 6.42 -8.99
C GLU A 75 -14.09 6.23 -7.55
N THR A 76 -14.50 5.14 -6.90
CA THR A 76 -14.02 4.79 -5.55
C THR A 76 -13.18 3.51 -5.62
N PRO A 77 -11.86 3.61 -5.87
CA PRO A 77 -11.00 2.44 -5.90
C PRO A 77 -10.80 1.86 -4.50
N THR A 78 -10.62 0.56 -4.44
CA THR A 78 -10.21 -0.16 -3.23
C THR A 78 -8.73 0.08 -2.92
N GLU A 79 -8.34 0.01 -1.65
CA GLU A 79 -6.93 0.11 -1.23
C GLU A 79 -6.00 -0.85 -2.02
N PRO A 80 -6.35 -2.13 -2.24
CA PRO A 80 -5.54 -3.02 -3.08
C PRO A 80 -5.34 -2.53 -4.53
N GLN A 81 -6.30 -1.80 -5.11
CA GLN A 81 -6.16 -1.21 -6.44
C GLN A 81 -5.13 -0.07 -6.43
N ILE A 82 -5.12 0.77 -5.38
CA ILE A 82 -4.07 1.80 -5.20
C ILE A 82 -2.69 1.14 -5.16
N TRP A 83 -2.48 0.15 -4.29
CA TRP A 83 -1.20 -0.54 -4.17
C TRP A 83 -0.78 -1.28 -5.45
N ARG A 84 -1.74 -1.88 -6.18
CA ARG A 84 -1.47 -2.56 -7.45
C ARG A 84 -1.07 -1.56 -8.55
N SER A 85 -1.71 -0.39 -8.59
CA SER A 85 -1.45 0.64 -9.60
C SER A 85 -0.02 1.15 -9.58
N LEU A 86 0.62 1.22 -8.40
CA LEU A 86 2.03 1.59 -8.27
C LEU A 86 2.97 0.70 -9.08
N ARG A 87 2.53 -0.49 -9.49
CA ARG A 87 3.33 -1.45 -10.28
C ARG A 87 3.02 -1.37 -11.78
N HIS A 88 2.29 -0.36 -12.24
CA HIS A 88 1.96 -0.19 -13.65
C HIS A 88 3.22 -0.04 -14.52
N HIS A 89 3.28 -0.76 -15.64
CA HIS A 89 4.47 -0.88 -16.49
C HIS A 89 4.99 0.47 -17.00
N ASP A 90 4.10 1.44 -17.27
CA ASP A 90 4.47 2.80 -17.70
C ASP A 90 5.14 3.65 -16.62
N ILE A 91 5.06 3.24 -15.35
CA ILE A 91 5.68 3.97 -14.25
C ILE A 91 7.10 3.46 -14.07
N ARG A 92 8.08 4.36 -14.19
CA ARG A 92 9.49 4.07 -13.95
C ARG A 92 9.72 3.65 -12.50
N ARG A 93 10.67 2.74 -12.27
CA ARG A 93 10.92 2.13 -10.94
C ARG A 93 11.16 3.18 -9.85
N GLU A 94 11.87 4.25 -10.17
CA GLU A 94 12.20 5.34 -9.26
C GLU A 94 10.93 6.07 -8.79
N VAL A 95 9.98 6.29 -9.71
CA VAL A 95 8.67 6.90 -9.41
C VAL A 95 7.83 5.96 -8.55
N ARG A 96 7.85 4.65 -8.83
CA ARG A 96 7.16 3.65 -7.98
C ARG A 96 7.68 3.67 -6.55
N TYR A 97 9.00 3.73 -6.39
CA TYR A 97 9.64 3.81 -5.09
C TYR A 97 9.24 5.10 -4.36
N PHE A 98 9.26 6.23 -5.06
CA PHE A 98 8.80 7.50 -4.51
C PHE A 98 7.35 7.44 -4.04
N LEU A 99 6.42 6.97 -4.88
CA LEU A 99 5.00 6.86 -4.53
C LEU A 99 4.77 5.89 -3.37
N TRP A 100 5.47 4.75 -3.36
CA TRP A 100 5.39 3.78 -2.27
C TRP A 100 5.87 4.39 -0.95
N MET A 101 7.02 5.06 -0.95
CA MET A 101 7.56 5.76 0.22
C MET A 101 6.63 6.87 0.68
N ALA A 102 6.06 7.65 -0.24
CA ALA A 102 5.15 8.74 0.08
C ALA A 102 3.82 8.21 0.68
N LEU A 103 3.23 7.16 0.11
CA LEU A 103 2.05 6.49 0.68
C LEU A 103 2.33 5.98 2.10
N HIS A 104 3.50 5.41 2.34
CA HIS A 104 3.90 4.92 3.65
C HIS A 104 4.34 6.00 4.65
N ASP A 105 4.39 7.27 4.24
CA ASP A 105 5.01 8.35 5.02
C ASP A 105 6.46 8.00 5.45
N GLY A 106 7.21 7.37 4.54
CA GLY A 106 8.56 6.89 4.81
C GLY A 106 9.66 7.94 4.66
N TYR A 107 9.34 9.15 4.18
CA TYR A 107 10.30 10.23 4.04
C TYR A 107 10.50 10.98 5.36
N MET A 108 11.74 11.40 5.62
CA MET A 108 12.07 12.25 6.76
C MET A 108 11.65 13.70 6.48
N VAL A 109 10.40 14.02 6.79
CA VAL A 109 9.78 15.34 6.61
C VAL A 109 8.84 15.64 7.77
N GLY A 110 8.64 16.93 8.06
CA GLY A 110 7.69 17.39 9.08
C GLY A 110 7.92 16.76 10.44
N THR A 111 6.86 16.20 11.02
CA THR A 111 6.88 15.58 12.36
C THR A 111 7.85 14.42 12.51
N ASN A 112 8.30 13.81 11.41
CA ASN A 112 9.30 12.72 11.48
C ASN A 112 10.66 13.22 12.00
N TRP A 113 10.93 14.52 11.93
CA TRP A 113 12.11 15.14 12.54
C TRP A 113 11.94 15.48 14.04
N LEU A 114 10.74 15.38 14.62
CA LEU A 114 10.47 15.76 16.02
C LEU A 114 10.68 14.61 17.01
N HIS A 115 11.53 13.65 16.66
CA HIS A 115 11.83 12.55 17.57
C HIS A 115 12.65 13.06 18.77
N PRO A 116 12.30 12.70 20.03
CA PRO A 116 12.98 13.22 21.23
C PRO A 116 14.49 12.98 21.28
N GLY A 117 14.98 11.96 20.57
CA GLY A 117 16.40 11.63 20.47
C GLY A 117 17.19 12.41 19.41
N TYR A 118 16.57 13.31 18.65
CA TYR A 118 17.26 14.11 17.62
C TYR A 118 17.77 15.44 18.16
N SER A 119 18.90 15.90 17.60
CA SER A 119 19.46 17.21 17.95
C SER A 119 18.52 18.35 17.52
N GLN A 120 18.68 19.52 18.12
CA GLN A 120 17.88 20.69 17.76
C GLN A 120 17.99 21.00 16.26
N GLU A 121 19.20 20.98 15.70
CA GLU A 121 19.43 21.20 14.27
C GLU A 121 18.66 20.22 13.36
N MET A 122 18.43 18.99 13.82
CA MET A 122 17.61 18.01 13.11
C MET A 122 16.11 18.33 13.25
N GLN A 123 15.66 18.67 14.46
CA GLN A 123 14.26 19.03 14.73
C GLN A 123 13.84 20.30 13.99
N ASP A 124 14.76 21.25 13.80
CA ASP A 124 14.55 22.48 13.02
C ASP A 124 14.24 22.20 11.54
N ARG A 125 14.53 20.98 11.05
CA ARG A 125 14.16 20.52 9.68
C ARG A 125 12.70 20.08 9.57
N SER A 126 11.96 20.07 10.69
CA SER A 126 10.52 19.78 10.70
C SER A 126 9.70 20.92 10.11
N GLU A 127 10.25 22.13 10.06
CA GLU A 127 9.58 23.34 9.62
C GLU A 127 10.20 23.89 8.33
N CYS A 128 9.36 24.46 7.48
CA CYS A 128 9.82 25.11 6.26
C CYS A 128 10.49 26.44 6.61
N ARG A 129 11.76 26.61 6.23
CA ARG A 129 12.55 27.83 6.52
C ARG A 129 11.98 29.12 5.93
N HIS A 130 11.08 29.02 4.95
CA HIS A 130 10.56 30.16 4.21
C HIS A 130 9.21 30.65 4.74
N CYS A 131 8.35 29.74 5.22
CA CYS A 131 7.00 30.09 5.67
C CYS A 131 6.70 29.66 7.12
N GLY A 132 7.61 28.95 7.79
CA GLY A 132 7.53 28.60 9.21
C GLY A 132 6.48 27.53 9.57
N VAL A 133 5.76 26.97 8.59
CA VAL A 133 4.83 25.86 8.85
C VAL A 133 5.55 24.52 8.81
N THR A 134 4.96 23.48 9.42
CA THR A 134 5.48 22.11 9.35
C THR A 134 5.64 21.67 7.89
N GLU A 135 6.86 21.30 7.51
CA GLU A 135 7.23 20.91 6.15
C GLU A 135 6.77 19.48 5.87
N THR A 136 5.50 19.31 5.52
CA THR A 136 4.94 18.01 5.13
C THR A 136 5.18 17.70 3.65
N MET A 137 5.04 16.44 3.24
CA MET A 137 5.10 16.08 1.82
C MET A 137 4.06 16.83 0.99
N ASP A 138 2.86 17.07 1.53
CA ASP A 138 1.83 17.90 0.88
C ASP A 138 2.27 19.36 0.75
N HIS A 139 2.95 19.90 1.77
CA HIS A 139 3.53 21.23 1.70
C HIS A 139 4.56 21.33 0.56
N ILE A 140 5.55 20.44 0.55
CA ILE A 140 6.63 20.42 -0.45
C ILE A 140 6.08 20.27 -1.87
N LEU A 141 5.07 19.43 -2.06
CA LEU A 141 4.56 19.11 -3.40
C LEU A 141 3.47 20.06 -3.89
N ALA A 142 2.66 20.66 -3.02
CA ALA A 142 1.46 21.40 -3.46
C ALA A 142 1.26 22.80 -2.87
N ASN A 143 1.74 23.07 -1.65
CA ASN A 143 1.45 24.34 -0.95
C ASN A 143 2.65 25.28 -0.85
N TYR A 144 3.85 24.81 -1.17
CA TYR A 144 5.07 25.59 -1.06
C TYR A 144 5.30 26.51 -2.28
N ALA A 145 5.32 27.83 -2.04
CA ALA A 145 5.50 28.87 -3.05
C ALA A 145 6.96 29.00 -3.57
N ALA A 146 7.66 27.88 -3.77
CA ALA A 146 8.94 27.92 -4.48
C ALA A 146 8.74 28.07 -5.99
N PRO A 147 9.61 28.84 -6.68
CA PRO A 147 9.51 29.08 -8.12
C PRO A 147 9.47 27.80 -8.98
N GLY A 148 10.09 26.71 -8.50
CA GLY A 148 10.15 25.45 -9.24
C GLY A 148 8.87 24.61 -9.20
N GLN A 149 8.10 24.70 -8.11
CA GLN A 149 6.91 23.86 -7.93
C GLN A 149 5.80 24.26 -8.93
N GLU A 150 5.57 25.55 -9.07
CA GLU A 150 4.58 26.10 -10.00
C GLU A 150 4.88 25.69 -11.45
N LEU A 151 6.15 25.77 -11.86
CA LEU A 151 6.58 25.35 -13.19
C LEU A 151 6.27 23.87 -13.45
N VAL A 152 6.60 22.99 -12.50
CA VAL A 152 6.33 21.55 -12.63
C VAL A 152 4.84 21.27 -12.75
N TRP A 153 4.00 21.93 -11.95
CA TRP A 153 2.54 21.76 -12.04
C TRP A 153 1.96 22.34 -13.33
N ASN A 154 2.49 23.44 -13.83
CA ASN A 154 2.09 24.00 -15.12
C ASN A 154 2.43 23.04 -16.27
N LEU A 155 3.63 22.43 -16.25
CA LEU A 155 4.01 21.41 -17.23
C LEU A 155 3.13 20.16 -17.14
N ALA A 156 2.85 19.69 -15.92
CA ALA A 156 1.97 18.56 -15.69
C ALA A 156 0.54 18.84 -16.18
N ARG A 157 0.00 20.04 -15.90
CA ARG A 157 -1.30 20.50 -16.41
C ARG A 157 -1.33 20.49 -17.93
N ASN A 158 -0.34 21.09 -18.58
CA ASN A 158 -0.25 21.16 -20.03
C ASN A 158 -0.20 19.79 -20.71
N LEU A 159 0.36 18.78 -20.03
CA LEU A 159 0.33 17.40 -20.51
C LEU A 159 -1.04 16.76 -20.29
N TRP A 160 -1.62 16.94 -19.09
CA TRP A 160 -2.87 16.31 -18.67
C TRP A 160 -4.08 16.76 -19.50
N VAL A 161 -4.19 18.07 -19.75
CA VAL A 161 -5.32 18.65 -20.50
C VAL A 161 -5.38 18.21 -21.97
N LYS A 162 -4.33 17.55 -22.48
CA LYS A 162 -4.34 16.98 -23.84
C LYS A 162 -5.24 15.75 -23.96
N ARG A 163 -5.50 15.04 -22.86
CA ARG A 163 -6.29 13.80 -22.83
C ARG A 163 -7.51 13.90 -21.91
N ASN A 164 -7.44 14.75 -20.89
CA ASN A 164 -8.42 14.80 -19.81
C ASN A 164 -8.94 16.23 -19.64
N GLU A 165 -10.26 16.39 -19.48
CA GLU A 165 -10.89 17.71 -19.34
C GLU A 165 -10.68 18.31 -17.93
N LEU A 166 -10.61 17.46 -16.91
CA LEU A 166 -10.52 17.86 -15.51
C LEU A 166 -9.08 17.84 -15.04
N TRP A 167 -8.55 19.01 -14.63
CA TRP A 167 -7.26 19.11 -13.99
C TRP A 167 -7.41 19.02 -12.47
N PRO A 168 -6.88 17.96 -11.80
CA PRO A 168 -6.93 17.88 -10.36
C PRO A 168 -6.10 19.00 -9.72
N ARG A 169 -6.61 19.57 -8.63
CA ARG A 169 -5.84 20.54 -7.85
C ARG A 169 -4.54 19.88 -7.35
N PRO A 170 -3.37 20.54 -7.51
CA PRO A 170 -2.13 20.11 -6.88
C PRO A 170 -2.35 19.75 -5.42
N SER A 171 -2.06 18.51 -5.06
CA SER A 171 -2.18 17.97 -3.71
C SER A 171 -1.39 16.68 -3.60
N LEU A 172 -1.05 16.28 -2.38
CA LEU A 172 -0.50 14.96 -2.12
C LEU A 172 -1.46 13.87 -2.61
N GLY A 173 -2.77 14.02 -2.40
CA GLY A 173 -3.77 13.07 -2.89
C GLY A 173 -3.69 12.84 -4.40
N ALA A 174 -3.53 13.92 -5.18
CA ALA A 174 -3.35 13.85 -6.64
C ALA A 174 -2.05 13.12 -7.03
N VAL A 175 -0.96 13.36 -6.30
CA VAL A 175 0.32 12.66 -6.55
C VAL A 175 0.21 11.18 -6.19
N LEU A 176 -0.34 10.83 -5.03
CA LEU A 176 -0.45 9.44 -4.56
C LEU A 176 -1.41 8.59 -5.39
N SER A 177 -2.39 9.22 -6.04
CA SER A 177 -3.37 8.56 -6.90
C SER A 177 -2.98 8.49 -8.38
N CYS A 178 -1.90 9.16 -8.81
CA CYS A 178 -1.57 9.36 -10.22
C CYS A 178 -1.40 8.05 -11.01
N ALA A 179 -0.98 6.98 -10.34
CA ALA A 179 -0.79 5.66 -10.94
C ALA A 179 -2.12 4.93 -11.26
N ARG A 180 -3.20 5.32 -10.58
CA ARG A 180 -4.54 4.72 -10.73
C ARG A 180 -5.52 5.64 -11.46
N ALA A 181 -5.32 6.95 -11.42
CA ALA A 181 -6.19 7.90 -12.12
C ALA A 181 -6.37 7.49 -13.61
N PRO A 182 -7.58 7.65 -14.18
CA PRO A 182 -7.90 7.23 -15.55
C PRO A 182 -7.12 7.94 -16.67
#